data_AF-A0A9Q0G6N4-F1
#
_entry.id   AF-A0A9Q0G6N4-F1
#
_cell.length_a   1.000
_cell.length_b   1.000
_cell.length_c   1.000
_cell.angle_alpha   90.00
_cell.angle_beta   90.00
_cell.angle_gamma   90.00
#
_symmetry.space_group_name_H-M   'P 1'
#
loop_
_entity.id
_entity.type
_entity.pdbx_description
1 polymer ?
#
loop_
_entity_poly.entity_id
_entity_poly.type
_entity_poly.pdbx_seq_one_letter_code
_entity_poly.pdbx_strand_id
1 'polypeptide(L)' 'MTTQNSLLLGLVGLVISSLALTKPTLASFSRSDFPKDFYFGSATSAYQVEGAANKSGRGPSIWDTFAHDEPGPVLFN' A
#
# COMPACT_ATOMS: atom_id res chain seq x y z
N MET A 1 -12.86 44.26 -32.19
CA MET A 1 -12.83 43.89 -30.76
C MET A 1 -13.14 42.40 -30.51
N THR A 2 -13.80 41.69 -31.43
CA THR A 2 -14.16 40.27 -31.29
C THR A 2 -13.01 39.30 -31.65
N THR A 3 -12.20 39.63 -32.66
CA THR A 3 -11.12 38.74 -33.17
C THR A 3 -9.92 38.61 -32.23
N GLN A 4 -9.60 39.65 -31.45
CA GLN A 4 -8.50 39.60 -30.48
C GLN A 4 -8.85 38.73 -29.26
N ASN A 5 -10.12 38.78 -28.84
CA ASN A 5 -10.63 38.00 -27.71
C ASN A 5 -10.69 36.50 -28.02
N SER A 6 -11.02 36.13 -29.27
CA SER A 6 -11.01 34.72 -29.70
C SER A 6 -9.59 34.15 -29.80
N LEU A 7 -8.62 34.95 -30.24
CA LEU A 7 -7.20 34.56 -30.26
C LEU A 7 -6.65 34.34 -28.84
N LEU A 8 -7.00 35.22 -27.90
CA LEU A 8 -6.57 35.11 -26.50
C LEU A 8 -7.15 33.87 -25.83
N LEU A 9 -8.43 33.56 -26.04
CA LEU A 9 -9.07 32.34 -25.53
C LEU A 9 -8.44 31.07 -26.12
N GLY A 10 -8.09 31.09 -27.41
CA GLY A 10 -7.37 29.99 -28.05
C GLY A 10 -5.99 29.76 -27.44
N LEU A 11 -5.23 30.83 -27.20
CA LEU A 11 -3.92 30.79 -26.53
C LEU A 11 -4.02 30.25 -25.10
N VAL A 12 -5.01 30.70 -24.32
CA VAL A 12 -5.26 30.19 -22.97
C VAL A 12 -5.61 28.71 -22.99
N GLY A 13 -6.45 28.26 -23.95
CA GLY A 13 -6.77 26.84 -24.12
C GLY A 13 -5.55 25.98 -24.48
N LEU A 14 -4.63 26.51 -25.29
CA LEU A 14 -3.39 25.83 -25.69
C LEU A 14 -2.38 25.74 -24.53
N VAL A 15 -2.29 26.79 -23.71
CA VAL A 15 -1.47 26.78 -22.48
C VAL A 15 -2.03 25.78 -21.46
N ILE A 16 -3.36 25.71 -21.28
CA ILE A 16 -3.99 24.74 -20.36
C ILE A 16 -3.78 23.29 -20.86
N SER A 17 -3.88 23.04 -22.17
CA SER A 17 -3.67 21.68 -22.71
C SER A 17 -2.21 21.22 -22.59
N SER A 18 -1.25 22.13 -22.76
CA SER A 18 0.19 21.85 -22.61
C SER A 18 0.60 21.61 -21.16
N LEU A 19 -0.01 22.29 -20.18
CA LEU A 19 0.18 21.98 -18.76
C LEU A 19 -0.38 20.59 -18.40
N ALA A 20 -1.51 20.19 -18.98
CA ALA A 20 -2.17 18.90 -18.73
C ALA A 20 -1.43 17.67 -19.31
N LEU A 21 -0.41 17.86 -20.16
CA LEU A 21 0.34 16.76 -20.79
C LEU A 21 1.49 16.21 -19.91
N THR A 22 1.69 16.77 -18.71
CA THR A 22 2.61 16.20 -17.73
C THR A 22 1.97 14.98 -17.05
N LYS A 23 2.01 13.83 -17.73
CA LYS A 23 1.78 12.54 -17.05
C LYS A 23 2.82 12.44 -15.93
N PRO A 24 2.42 12.34 -14.65
CA PRO A 24 3.38 12.06 -13.60
C PRO A 24 4.01 10.72 -13.94
N THR A 25 5.27 10.75 -14.33
CA THR A 25 6.06 9.54 -14.51
C THR A 25 6.33 9.06 -13.09
N LEU A 26 5.41 8.25 -12.57
CA LEU A 26 5.67 7.50 -11.35
C LEU A 26 6.95 6.70 -11.64
N ALA A 27 8.03 7.03 -10.94
CA ALA A 27 9.25 6.27 -11.06
C ALA A 27 8.91 4.81 -10.77
N SER A 28 9.08 3.96 -11.79
CA SER A 28 8.80 2.53 -11.69
C SER A 28 9.99 1.90 -10.98
N PHE A 29 9.86 1.65 -9.68
CA PHE A 29 10.88 0.94 -8.92
C PHE A 29 10.81 -0.56 -9.21
N SER A 30 11.97 -1.20 -9.25
CA SER A 30 12.12 -2.62 -9.48
C SER A 30 13.25 -3.22 -8.66
N ARG A 31 13.38 -4.55 -8.69
CA ARG A 31 14.46 -5.26 -7.98
C ARG A 31 15.86 -4.81 -8.41
N SER A 32 16.04 -4.32 -9.65
CA SER A 32 17.35 -3.87 -10.13
C SER A 32 17.86 -2.61 -9.45
N ASP A 33 16.99 -1.92 -8.71
CA ASP A 33 17.36 -0.70 -7.98
C ASP A 33 18.07 -1.00 -6.64
N PHE A 34 18.16 -2.29 -6.26
CA PHE A 34 18.80 -2.77 -5.05
C PHE A 34 20.10 -3.54 -5.38
N PRO A 35 21.06 -3.66 -4.43
CA PRO A 35 22.24 -4.51 -4.62
C PRO A 35 21.87 -5.92 -5.05
N LYS A 36 22.74 -6.58 -5.83
CA LYS A 36 22.48 -7.95 -6.33
C LYS A 36 22.21 -8.96 -5.21
N ASP A 37 22.79 -8.73 -4.04
CA ASP A 37 22.70 -9.61 -2.88
C ASP A 37 21.62 -9.16 -1.87
N PHE A 38 20.71 -8.28 -2.29
CA PHE A 38 19.60 -7.83 -1.44
C PHE A 38 18.51 -8.91 -1.37
N TYR A 39 18.19 -9.34 -0.14
CA TYR A 39 17.14 -10.31 0.11
C TYR A 39 15.79 -9.63 0.32
N PHE A 40 14.82 -10.04 -0.50
CA PHE A 40 13.41 -9.76 -0.28
C PHE A 40 12.73 -11.03 0.21
N GLY A 41 11.94 -10.93 1.26
CA GLY A 41 11.24 -12.06 1.84
C GLY A 41 9.94 -11.63 2.53
N SER A 42 9.28 -12.60 3.14
CA SER A 42 8.10 -12.41 3.98
C SER A 42 8.33 -13.11 5.32
N ALA A 43 7.63 -12.68 6.36
CA ALA A 43 7.71 -13.24 7.70
C ALA A 43 6.32 -13.39 8.32
N THR A 44 6.16 -14.42 9.15
CA THR A 44 4.94 -14.70 9.91
C THR A 44 5.32 -15.04 11.36
N SER A 45 4.35 -15.04 12.28
CA SER A 45 4.54 -15.56 13.63
C SER A 45 3.62 -16.76 13.91
N ALA A 46 4.07 -17.67 14.78
CA ALA A 46 3.40 -18.94 15.04
C ALA A 46 1.92 -18.77 15.42
N TYR A 47 1.62 -17.93 16.41
CA TYR A 47 0.25 -17.73 16.90
C TYR A 47 -0.68 -17.11 15.84
N GLN A 48 -0.14 -16.33 14.90
CA GLN A 48 -0.92 -15.70 13.83
C GLN A 48 -1.33 -16.66 12.72
N VAL A 49 -0.54 -17.71 12.43
CA VAL A 49 -0.73 -18.54 11.22
C VAL A 49 -0.86 -20.04 11.44
N GLU A 50 -0.32 -20.59 12.53
CA GLU A 50 -0.32 -22.05 12.72
C GLU A 50 -1.68 -22.60 13.16
N GLY A 51 -2.40 -21.85 14.00
CA GLY A 51 -3.62 -22.34 14.65
C GLY A 51 -3.31 -23.53 15.57
N ALA A 52 -4.16 -24.56 15.53
CA ALA A 52 -3.99 -25.82 16.27
C ALA A 52 -3.63 -25.62 17.77
N ALA A 53 -4.12 -24.53 18.38
CA ALA A 53 -3.71 -24.04 19.69
C ALA A 53 -3.85 -25.07 20.82
N ASN A 54 -4.81 -26.01 20.70
CA ASN A 54 -5.10 -27.06 21.67
C ASN A 54 -4.90 -28.49 21.12
N LYS A 55 -4.09 -28.66 20.07
CA LYS A 55 -3.87 -29.96 19.42
C LYS A 55 -2.44 -30.47 19.63
N SER A 56 -2.25 -31.77 19.37
CA SER A 56 -0.92 -32.40 19.24
C SER A 56 0.03 -32.24 20.42
N GLY A 57 -0.48 -32.08 21.63
CA GLY A 57 0.33 -31.94 22.84
C GLY A 57 1.02 -30.57 23.00
N ARG A 58 0.63 -29.55 22.22
CA ARG A 58 1.09 -28.17 22.41
C ARG A 58 0.68 -27.65 23.80
N GLY A 59 1.64 -27.11 24.55
CA GLY A 59 1.36 -26.39 25.80
C GLY A 59 0.79 -24.98 25.56
N PRO A 60 -0.03 -24.44 26.49
CA PRO A 60 -0.59 -23.11 26.35
C PRO A 60 0.51 -22.04 26.38
N SER A 61 0.34 -21.01 25.56
CA SER A 61 1.13 -19.78 25.56
C SER A 61 0.37 -18.63 26.23
N ILE A 62 1.08 -17.56 26.58
CA ILE A 62 0.46 -16.33 27.13
C ILE A 62 -0.62 -15.78 26.17
N TRP A 63 -0.41 -15.90 24.85
CA TRP A 63 -1.37 -15.45 23.84
C TRP A 63 -2.68 -16.25 23.86
N ASP A 64 -2.65 -17.52 24.27
CA ASP A 64 -3.85 -18.32 24.44
C ASP A 64 -4.70 -17.76 25.58
N THR A 65 -4.10 -17.53 26.76
CA THR A 65 -4.78 -16.93 27.92
C THR A 65 -5.34 -15.56 27.57
N PHE A 66 -4.52 -14.67 27.01
CA PHE A 66 -4.95 -13.32 26.66
C PHE A 66 -6.14 -13.31 25.67
N ALA A 67 -6.08 -14.12 24.61
CA ALA A 67 -7.13 -14.13 23.59
C ALA A 67 -8.44 -14.77 24.05
N HIS A 68 -8.41 -15.67 25.04
CA HIS A 68 -9.60 -16.32 25.58
C HIS A 68 -10.22 -15.53 26.75
N ASP A 69 -9.39 -14.98 27.64
CA ASP A 69 -9.85 -14.40 28.90
C ASP A 69 -10.17 -12.90 28.80
N GLU A 70 -9.57 -12.19 27.84
CA GLU A 70 -9.82 -10.76 27.61
C GLU A 70 -10.28 -10.51 26.17
N PRO A 71 -11.60 -10.60 25.88
CA PRO A 71 -12.15 -10.19 24.60
C PRO A 71 -12.15 -8.67 24.52
N GLY A 72 -10.97 -8.07 24.37
CA GLY A 72 -10.85 -6.71 23.84
C GLY A 72 -11.50 -6.64 22.45
N PRO A 73 -11.66 -5.43 21.86
CA PRO A 73 -12.28 -5.29 20.55
C PRO A 73 -11.38 -5.92 19.49
N VAL A 74 -11.58 -7.21 19.22
CA VAL A 74 -11.12 -7.86 18.00
C VAL A 74 -12.03 -7.32 16.90
N LEU A 75 -11.68 -6.13 16.38
CA LEU A 75 -12.45 -5.45 15.34
C LEU A 75 -12.32 -6.22 14.03
N PHE A 76 -13.26 -7.14 13.80
CA PHE A 76 -13.58 -7.61 12.47
C PHE A 76 -14.49 -6.54 11.84
N ASN A 77 -13.94 -5.75 10.90
CA ASN A 77 -14.72 -4.93 9.99
C ASN A 77 -14.79 -5.59 8.63
#